data_AF-A0AAV0XIS6-F1
#
_entry.id   AF-A0AAV0XIS6-F1
#
_cell.length_a   1.000
_cell.length_b   1.000
_cell.length_c   1.000
_cell.angle_alpha   90.00
_cell.angle_beta   90.00
_cell.angle_gamma   90.00
#
_symmetry.space_group_name_H-M   'P 1'
#
loop_
_entity.id
_entity.type
_entity.pdbx_description
1 polymer ?
#
loop_
_entity_poly.entity_id
_entity_poly.type
_entity_poly.pdbx_seq_one_letter_code
_entity_poly.pdbx_strand_id
1 'polypeptide(L)'
;MSVIVVFLLSLSVFVGGQSLGKCPKKETMKTFDPKEFEGQWYEVEKTFYMMEMTASCTSFNFTLNPDGTSYKVHIGTKNRM
;
A
#
# COMPACT_ATOMS: atom_id res chain seq x y z
N MET A 1 -20.10 31.58 16.96
CA MET A 1 -20.34 30.75 15.77
C MET A 1 -19.11 30.61 14.86
N SER A 2 -18.07 31.44 15.01
CA SER A 2 -16.89 31.41 14.12
C SER A 2 -15.77 30.44 14.53
N VAL A 3 -15.60 30.15 15.82
CA VAL A 3 -14.47 29.33 16.32
C VAL A 3 -14.62 27.85 15.97
N ILE A 4 -15.84 27.31 16.10
CA ILE A 4 -16.15 25.90 15.81
C ILE A 4 -15.94 25.60 14.32
N VAL A 5 -16.35 26.52 13.44
CA VAL A 5 -16.17 26.37 11.99
C VAL A 5 -14.69 26.39 11.61
N VAL A 6 -13.90 27.27 12.23
CA VAL A 6 -12.44 27.33 12.02
C VAL A 6 -11.75 26.04 12.51
N PHE A 7 -12.20 25.48 13.65
CA PHE A 7 -11.67 24.23 14.20
C PHE A 7 -12.03 23.00 13.36
N LEU A 8 -13.22 22.97 12.76
CA LEU A 8 -13.62 21.89 11.84
C LEU A 8 -12.88 21.98 10.50
N LEU A 9 -12.61 23.19 10.00
CA LEU A 9 -11.83 23.39 8.77
C LEU A 9 -10.36 23.00 8.94
N SER A 10 -9.74 23.24 10.10
CA SER A 10 -8.34 22.85 10.35
C SER A 10 -8.13 21.33 10.43
N LEU A 11 -9.18 20.54 10.71
CA LEU A 11 -9.13 19.07 10.68
C LEU A 11 -9.22 18.49 9.26
N SER A 12 -9.59 19.30 8.27
CA SER A 12 -9.76 18.86 6.88
C SER A 12 -8.45 18.82 6.08
N VAL A 13 -7.29 18.70 6.76
CA VAL A 13 -6.01 18.42 6.07
C VAL A 13 -6.18 17.13 5.28
N PHE A 14 -6.35 17.30 3.97
CA PHE A 14 -6.49 16.21 3.03
C PHE A 14 -5.24 15.33 3.11
N VAL A 15 -5.39 14.12 3.65
CA VAL A 15 -4.43 13.04 3.44
C VAL A 15 -4.54 12.65 1.97
N GLY A 16 -3.56 13.09 1.17
CA GLY A 16 -3.53 12.91 -0.29
C GLY A 16 -3.26 11.47 -0.79
N GLY A 17 -3.78 10.46 -0.08
CA GLY A 17 -3.56 9.04 -0.41
C GLY A 17 -4.76 8.35 -1.06
N GLN A 18 -5.98 8.83 -0.80
CA GLN A 18 -7.22 8.20 -1.27
C GLN A 18 -8.18 9.30 -1.75
N SER A 19 -8.35 9.45 -3.07
CA SER A 19 -9.30 10.39 -3.67
C SER A 19 -10.24 9.69 -4.63
N LEU A 20 -11.46 10.20 -4.78
CA LEU A 20 -12.35 9.78 -5.86
C LEU A 20 -11.81 10.33 -7.19
N GLY A 21 -11.36 9.44 -8.08
CA GLY A 21 -10.81 9.82 -9.37
C GLY A 21 -9.76 8.84 -9.88
N LYS A 22 -9.13 9.19 -11.01
CA LYS A 22 -8.00 8.42 -11.55
C LYS A 22 -6.73 8.75 -10.77
N CYS A 23 -5.90 7.74 -10.51
CA CYS A 23 -4.60 7.94 -9.89
C CYS A 23 -3.73 8.88 -10.76
N PRO A 24 -2.98 9.82 -10.16
CA PRO A 24 -2.04 10.64 -10.90
C PRO A 24 -0.96 9.75 -11.52
N LYS A 25 -0.51 10.09 -12.74
CA LYS A 25 0.62 9.40 -13.37
C LYS A 25 1.90 9.74 -12.59
N LYS A 26 2.44 8.76 -11.87
CA LYS A 26 3.75 8.86 -11.20
C LYS A 26 4.79 8.13 -12.03
N GLU A 27 6.03 8.63 -12.04
CA GLU A 27 7.14 7.92 -12.65
C GLU A 27 7.44 6.66 -11.83
N THR A 28 7.60 5.53 -12.50
CA THR A 28 8.06 4.28 -11.89
C THR A 28 9.58 4.29 -11.74
N MET A 29 10.12 3.39 -10.92
CA MET A 29 11.57 3.20 -10.82
C MET A 29 12.14 2.81 -12.19
N LYS A 30 13.09 3.60 -12.71
CA LYS A 30 13.66 3.43 -14.06
C LYS A 30 14.67 2.28 -14.15
N THR A 31 15.33 1.97 -13.04
CA THR A 31 16.40 0.96 -12.94
C THR A 31 15.95 -0.25 -12.11
N PHE A 32 14.69 -0.64 -12.25
CA PHE A 32 14.14 -1.78 -11.53
C PHE A 32 14.64 -3.09 -12.16
N ASP A 33 15.36 -3.91 -11.39
CA ASP A 33 15.70 -5.28 -11.77
C ASP A 33 14.67 -6.25 -11.17
N PRO A 34 13.86 -6.95 -11.99
CA PRO A 34 12.88 -7.89 -11.48
C PRO A 34 13.47 -9.04 -10.65
N LYS A 35 14.70 -9.44 -10.96
CA LYS A 35 15.35 -10.54 -10.26
C LYS A 35 15.76 -10.16 -8.85
N GLU A 36 16.19 -8.92 -8.64
CA GLU A 36 16.57 -8.40 -7.33
C GLU A 36 15.37 -8.20 -6.40
N PHE A 37 14.16 -8.11 -6.95
CA PHE A 37 12.92 -7.97 -6.18
C PHE A 37 12.38 -9.30 -5.63
N GLU A 38 12.87 -10.44 -6.12
CA GLU A 38 12.46 -11.76 -5.64
C GLU A 38 12.77 -11.96 -4.14
N GLY A 39 11.98 -12.83 -3.50
CA GLY A 39 12.16 -13.22 -2.12
C GLY A 39 11.11 -12.67 -1.17
N GLN A 40 11.46 -12.63 0.12
CA GLN A 40 10.53 -12.38 1.21
C GLN A 40 10.49 -10.90 1.59
N TRP A 41 9.30 -10.32 1.53
CA TRP A 41 8.98 -8.96 1.94
C TRP A 41 8.01 -8.98 3.12
N TYR A 42 8.13 -7.98 3.99
CA TYR A 42 7.26 -7.78 5.14
C TYR A 42 6.55 -6.44 5.01
N GLU A 43 5.25 -6.44 5.24
CA GLU A 43 4.46 -5.21 5.31
C GLU A 43 4.83 -4.45 6.58
N VAL A 44 5.53 -3.31 6.43
CA VAL A 44 5.90 -2.44 7.56
C VAL A 44 4.75 -1.48 7.90
N GLU A 45 4.20 -0.84 6.87
CA GLU A 45 3.09 0.11 6.98
C GLU A 45 2.11 -0.08 5.82
N LYS A 46 0.84 0.22 6.07
CA LYS A 46 -0.19 0.31 5.04
C LYS A 46 -1.17 1.42 5.34
N THR A 47 -1.76 1.97 4.29
CA THR A 47 -2.94 2.82 4.41
C THR A 47 -4.12 1.97 4.86
N PHE A 48 -5.02 2.55 5.65
CA PHE A 48 -6.22 1.85 6.10
C PHE A 48 -7.04 1.31 4.91
N TYR A 49 -7.26 0.00 4.91
CA TYR A 49 -8.15 -0.69 3.99
C TYR A 49 -9.03 -1.66 4.79
N MET A 50 -10.35 -1.47 4.72
CA MET A 50 -11.31 -2.18 5.57
C MET A 50 -11.18 -3.70 5.48
N MET A 51 -10.93 -4.23 4.28
CA MET A 51 -10.82 -5.68 4.06
C MET A 51 -9.57 -6.31 4.71
N GLU A 52 -8.58 -5.51 5.08
CA GLU A 52 -7.33 -5.96 5.70
C GLU A 52 -7.21 -5.54 7.17
N MET A 53 -8.31 -5.09 7.79
CA MET A 53 -8.30 -4.60 9.17
C MET A 53 -7.92 -5.69 10.18
N THR A 54 -8.33 -6.94 9.94
CA THR A 54 -8.02 -8.08 10.80
C THR A 54 -6.67 -8.73 10.49
N ALA A 55 -6.03 -8.34 9.39
CA ALA A 55 -4.75 -8.86 8.93
C ALA A 55 -3.59 -8.19 9.68
N SER A 56 -2.66 -9.01 10.17
CA SER A 56 -1.42 -8.61 10.84
C SER A 56 -0.26 -9.48 10.38
N CYS A 57 0.97 -8.99 10.54
CA CYS A 57 2.18 -9.70 10.13
C CYS A 57 2.12 -10.20 8.68
N THR A 58 1.56 -9.39 7.78
CA THR A 58 1.47 -9.71 6.35
C THR A 58 2.85 -9.77 5.75
N SER A 59 3.09 -10.81 4.97
CA SER A 59 4.36 -11.07 4.32
C SER A 59 4.12 -11.57 2.90
N PHE A 60 4.99 -11.19 1.99
CA PHE A 60 4.86 -11.50 0.56
C PHE A 60 6.13 -12.19 0.11
N ASN A 61 6.00 -13.35 -0.51
CA ASN A 61 7.12 -14.01 -1.16
C ASN A 61 6.94 -13.93 -2.67
N PHE A 62 7.81 -13.16 -3.32
CA PHE A 62 7.79 -12.95 -4.77
C PHE A 62 8.74 -13.94 -5.44
N THR A 63 8.22 -14.67 -6.42
CA THR A 63 9.00 -15.56 -7.29
C THR A 63 8.77 -15.15 -8.73
N LEU A 64 9.83 -14.79 -9.44
CA LEU A 64 9.78 -14.36 -10.82
C LEU A 64 9.42 -15.55 -11.71
N ASN A 65 8.44 -15.36 -12.58
CA ASN A 65 8.07 -16.38 -13.54
C ASN A 65 9.12 -16.48 -14.66
N PRO A 66 9.16 -17.62 -15.39
CA PRO A 66 10.11 -17.81 -16.50
C PRO A 66 9.97 -16.78 -17.64
N ASP A 67 8.85 -16.06 -17.70
CA ASP A 67 8.61 -14.97 -18.66
C ASP A 67 9.44 -13.71 -18.36
N GLY A 68 10.03 -13.60 -17.16
CA GLY A 68 10.81 -12.45 -16.71
C GLY A 68 10.02 -11.16 -16.52
N THR A 69 8.68 -11.21 -16.58
CA THR A 69 7.83 -10.00 -16.53
C THR A 69 6.76 -10.06 -15.43
N SER A 70 6.44 -11.25 -14.93
CA SER A 70 5.41 -11.44 -13.91
C SER A 70 5.94 -12.19 -12.68
N TYR A 71 5.33 -11.93 -11.53
CA TYR A 71 5.65 -12.65 -10.30
C TYR A 71 4.50 -13.56 -9.89
N LYS A 72 4.86 -14.76 -9.44
CA LYS A 72 4.03 -15.55 -8.55
C LYS A 72 4.22 -15.03 -7.11
N VAL A 73 3.12 -14.68 -6.45
CA VAL A 73 3.16 -14.09 -5.11
C VAL A 73 2.50 -15.03 -4.12
N HIS A 74 3.23 -15.44 -3.10
CA HIS A 74 2.71 -16.17 -1.96
C HIS A 74 2.49 -15.19 -0.80
N ILE A 75 1.24 -15.06 -0.34
CA ILE A 75 0.85 -14.13 0.73
C ILE A 75 0.65 -14.91 2.01
N GLY A 76 1.41 -14.56 3.05
CA GLY A 76 1.24 -15.10 4.39
C GLY A 76 0.76 -14.01 5.34
N THR A 77 -0.40 -14.20 5.96
CA THR A 77 -1.03 -13.25 6.90
C THR A 77 -1.44 -13.96 8.17
N LYS A 78 -1.28 -13.29 9.32
CA LYS A 78 -1.83 -13.73 10.60
C LYS A 78 -3.01 -12.87 11.00
N ASN A 79 -4.01 -13.44 11.66
CA ASN A 79 -5.08 -12.62 12.23
C ASN A 79 -4.60 -11.92 13.49
N ARG A 80 -5.08 -10.70 13.69
CA ARG A 80 -4.83 -9.89 14.89
C ARG A 80 -5.71 -10.29 16.10
N MET A 81 -6.41 -11.44 16.03
CA MET A 81 -7.27 -11.94 17.11
C MET A 81 -6.46 -12.62 18.21
#